data_AF-A0A101XIP2-F1
#
_entry.id   AF-A0A101XIP2-F1
#
_cell.length_a   1.000
_cell.length_b   1.000
_cell.length_c   1.000
_cell.angle_alpha   90.00
_cell.angle_beta   90.00
_cell.angle_gamma   90.00
#
_symmetry.space_group_name_H-M   'P 1'
#
loop_
_entity.id
_entity.type
_entity.pdbx_description
1 polymer ?
#
loop_
_entity_poly.entity_id
_entity_poly.type
_entity_poly.pdbx_seq_one_letter_code
_entity_poly.pdbx_strand_id
1 'polypeptide(L)'
;MSCPKCGSRDISIMAGEPIMFRCASCGHQWPALSLRPGYVKLGESQFHWTDVEVTKEKMMIMAGELLRRGSSIEETIEKVAALNQVAKLLPRIEVERLVKTAMSVYEVKPEH
;
A
#
# COMPACT_ATOMS: atom_id res chain seq x y z
N MET A 1 23.34 7.54 -7.19
CA MET A 1 22.83 7.69 -5.81
C MET A 1 24.00 7.92 -4.87
N SER A 2 23.78 8.56 -3.72
CA SER A 2 24.84 8.86 -2.75
C SER A 2 24.35 8.50 -1.34
N CYS A 3 25.28 8.11 -0.46
CA CYS A 3 24.97 7.78 0.91
C CYS A 3 24.43 9.01 1.65
N PRO A 4 23.24 8.94 2.28
CA PRO A 4 22.64 10.08 2.99
C PRO A 4 23.44 10.51 4.22
N LYS A 5 24.27 9.61 4.77
CA LYS A 5 25.09 9.89 5.96
C LYS A 5 26.43 10.57 5.64
N CYS A 6 27.08 10.21 4.54
CA CYS A 6 28.46 10.64 4.27
C CYS A 6 28.71 11.16 2.85
N GLY A 7 27.70 11.19 1.98
CA GLY A 7 27.82 11.66 0.60
C GLY A 7 28.59 10.74 -0.35
N SER A 8 29.19 9.64 0.15
CA SER A 8 29.90 8.67 -0.69
C SER A 8 29.00 8.05 -1.77
N ARG A 9 29.58 7.73 -2.92
CA ARG A 9 28.90 7.04 -4.03
C ARG A 9 29.19 5.54 -4.08
N ASP A 10 30.00 5.02 -3.14
CA ASP A 10 30.24 3.59 -3.00
C ASP A 10 29.12 2.92 -2.21
N ILE A 11 28.17 2.36 -2.95
CA ILE A 11 26.93 1.78 -2.43
C ILE A 11 26.83 0.34 -2.93
N SER A 12 26.71 -0.60 -1.99
CA SER A 12 26.43 -2.00 -2.26
C SER A 12 24.95 -2.31 -2.04
N ILE A 13 24.40 -3.20 -2.86
CA ILE A 13 23.03 -3.70 -2.72
C ILE A 13 23.10 -5.01 -1.93
N MET A 14 22.36 -5.09 -0.84
CA MET A 14 22.18 -6.31 -0.06
C MET A 14 20.81 -6.89 -0.43
N ALA A 15 20.83 -8.09 -1.02
CA ALA A 15 19.63 -8.82 -1.37
C ALA A 15 18.90 -9.25 -0.08
N GLY A 16 17.60 -8.94 -0.01
CA GLY A 16 16.71 -9.20 1.12
C GLY A 16 15.35 -8.53 0.89
N GLU A 17 14.33 -8.87 1.68
CA GLU A 17 13.05 -8.14 1.72
C GLU A 17 12.93 -7.35 3.05
N PRO A 18 12.94 -6.01 3.02
CA PRO A 18 13.16 -5.13 1.87
C PRO A 18 14.62 -5.13 1.37
N ILE A 19 14.84 -4.75 0.11
CA ILE A 19 16.20 -4.56 -0.44
C ILE A 19 16.87 -3.44 0.35
N MET A 20 18.10 -3.69 0.82
CA MET A 20 18.85 -2.73 1.61
C MET A 20 20.05 -2.20 0.83
N PHE A 21 20.27 -0.90 0.89
CA PHE A 21 21.52 -0.31 0.46
C PHE A 21 22.48 -0.24 1.65
N ARG A 22 23.77 -0.52 1.40
CA ARG A 22 24.85 -0.32 2.35
C ARG A 22 25.92 0.54 1.74
N CYS A 23 26.32 1.61 2.42
CA CYS A 23 27.49 2.38 2.02
C CYS A 23 28.76 1.61 2.39
N ALA A 24 29.63 1.35 1.42
CA ALA A 24 30.91 0.68 1.67
C ALA A 24 31.88 1.57 2.47
N SER A 25 31.77 2.90 2.34
CA SER A 25 32.68 3.84 3.00
C SER A 25 32.35 4.09 4.48
N CYS A 26 31.08 4.16 4.88
CA CYS A 26 30.69 4.47 6.26
C CYS A 26 29.86 3.38 6.95
N GLY A 27 29.53 2.30 6.23
CA GLY A 27 28.75 1.18 6.74
C GLY A 27 27.26 1.49 6.97
N HIS A 28 26.81 2.72 6.74
CA HIS A 28 25.41 3.08 6.91
C HIS A 28 24.52 2.25 5.99
N GLN A 29 23.40 1.78 6.52
CA GLN A 29 22.41 1.00 5.79
C GLN A 29 21.10 1.76 5.78
N TRP A 30 20.47 1.82 4.62
CA TRP A 30 19.14 2.39 4.46
C TRP A 30 18.35 1.51 3.51
N PRO A 31 17.03 1.39 3.69
CA PRO A 31 16.21 0.67 2.74
C PRO A 31 16.36 1.32 1.38
N ALA A 32 16.42 0.51 0.33
CA ALA A 32 16.06 1.01 -0.96
C ALA A 32 14.63 1.53 -0.81
N LEU A 33 14.45 2.87 -0.80
CA LEU A 33 13.13 3.47 -0.93
C LEU A 33 12.49 2.77 -2.10
N SER A 34 11.56 1.88 -1.79
CA SER A 34 11.10 0.83 -2.68
C SER A 34 10.93 1.43 -4.07
N LEU A 35 11.80 1.07 -5.01
CA LEU A 35 11.46 1.23 -6.41
C LEU A 35 10.33 0.21 -6.63
N ARG A 36 9.11 0.60 -6.22
CA ARG A 36 7.93 -0.15 -6.57
C ARG A 36 7.91 -0.15 -8.10
N PRO A 37 7.74 -1.34 -8.71
CA PRO A 37 7.92 -1.52 -10.13
C PRO A 37 6.94 -0.62 -10.88
N GLY A 38 7.39 0.06 -11.93
CA GLY A 38 6.60 1.06 -12.66
C GLY A 38 5.13 0.67 -12.83
N TYR A 39 4.86 -0.42 -13.55
CA TYR A 39 3.51 -0.93 -13.75
C TYR A 39 3.27 -2.23 -12.96
N VAL A 40 2.10 -2.32 -12.34
CA VAL A 40 1.57 -3.48 -11.63
C VAL A 40 0.49 -4.12 -12.51
N LYS A 41 0.58 -5.43 -12.74
CA LYS A 41 -0.45 -6.18 -13.46
C LYS A 41 -1.59 -6.54 -12.50
N LEU A 42 -2.80 -6.08 -12.81
CA LEU A 42 -4.04 -6.42 -12.11
C LEU A 42 -5.00 -7.05 -13.12
N GLY A 43 -5.29 -8.33 -12.95
CA GLY A 43 -6.00 -9.12 -13.96
C GLY A 43 -5.23 -9.14 -15.28
N GLU A 44 -5.86 -8.68 -16.36
CA GLU A 44 -5.24 -8.56 -17.69
C GLU A 44 -4.64 -7.17 -17.94
N SER A 45 -4.90 -6.19 -17.08
CA SER A 45 -4.49 -4.81 -17.25
C SER A 45 -3.21 -4.47 -16.47
N GLN A 46 -2.53 -3.41 -16.89
CA GLN A 46 -1.37 -2.85 -16.20
C GLN A 46 -1.69 -1.43 -15.72
N PHE A 47 -1.39 -1.15 -14.45
CA PHE A 47 -1.60 0.16 -13.83
C PHE A 47 -0.29 0.68 -13.26
N HIS A 48 -0.07 1.99 -13.30
CA HIS A 48 1.09 2.55 -12.62
C HIS A 48 0.95 2.32 -11.11
N TRP A 49 2.02 1.93 -10.43
CA TRP A 49 1.95 1.54 -9.01
C TRP A 49 1.39 2.68 -8.13
N THR A 50 1.65 3.94 -8.47
CA THR A 50 1.10 5.09 -7.74
C THR A 50 -0.42 5.14 -7.82
N ASP A 51 -1.01 4.76 -8.96
CA ASP A 51 -2.45 4.76 -9.15
C ASP A 51 -3.10 3.68 -8.28
N VAL A 52 -2.40 2.56 -8.09
CA VAL A 52 -2.81 1.49 -7.18
C VAL A 52 -2.78 1.97 -5.72
N GLU A 53 -1.71 2.64 -5.30
CA GLU A 53 -1.61 3.16 -3.92
C GLU A 53 -2.62 4.27 -3.64
N VAL A 54 -2.79 5.23 -4.56
CA VAL A 54 -3.81 6.28 -4.44
C VAL A 54 -5.21 5.68 -4.39
N THR A 55 -5.46 4.60 -5.14
CA THR A 55 -6.74 3.89 -5.06
C THR A 55 -6.94 3.27 -3.68
N LYS A 56 -5.93 2.59 -3.14
CA LYS A 56 -6.00 1.99 -1.78
C LYS A 56 -6.21 3.05 -0.70
N GLU A 57 -5.56 4.21 -0.81
CA GLU A 57 -5.78 5.32 0.12
C GLU A 57 -7.22 5.83 0.06
N LYS A 58 -7.77 6.04 -1.15
CA LYS A 58 -9.19 6.42 -1.32
C LYS A 58 -10.15 5.36 -0.79
N MET A 59 -9.84 4.09 -1.01
CA MET A 59 -10.60 2.96 -0.45
C MET A 59 -10.63 3.01 1.08
N MET A 60 -9.50 3.33 1.73
CA MET A 60 -9.41 3.42 3.20
C MET A 60 -10.27 4.56 3.74
N ILE A 61 -10.19 5.74 3.10
CA ILE A 61 -10.98 6.92 3.49
C ILE A 61 -12.47 6.63 3.33
N MET A 62 -12.86 6.07 2.18
CA MET A 62 -14.26 5.70 1.89
C MET A 62 -14.76 4.64 2.87
N ALA A 63 -13.96 3.60 3.16
CA ALA A 63 -14.31 2.58 4.14
C ALA A 63 -14.56 3.21 5.51
N GLY A 64 -13.66 4.09 5.97
CA GLY A 64 -13.84 4.82 7.22
C GLY A 64 -15.10 5.67 7.27
N GLU A 65 -15.42 6.38 6.19
CA GLU A 65 -16.64 7.19 6.10
C GLU A 65 -17.91 6.34 6.15
N LEU A 66 -17.95 5.22 5.42
CA LEU A 66 -19.10 4.31 5.39
C LEU A 66 -19.33 3.67 6.75
N LEU A 67 -18.26 3.18 7.38
CA LEU A 67 -18.31 2.56 8.69
C LEU A 67 -18.75 3.57 9.76
N ARG A 68 -18.27 4.82 9.73
CA ARG A 68 -18.75 5.88 10.63
C ARG A 68 -20.22 6.24 10.46
N ARG A 69 -20.77 6.04 9.26
CA ARG A 69 -22.19 6.23 8.96
C ARG A 69 -23.06 5.04 9.38
N GLY A 70 -22.46 3.98 9.95
CA GLY A 70 -23.16 2.76 10.34
C GLY A 70 -23.46 1.83 9.15
N SER A 71 -22.68 1.91 8.06
CA SER A 71 -22.78 0.91 6.99
C SER A 71 -22.20 -0.41 7.47
N SER A 72 -22.82 -1.52 7.10
CA SER A 72 -22.30 -2.85 7.43
C SER A 72 -20.92 -3.09 6.79
N ILE A 73 -20.17 -4.04 7.34
CA ILE A 73 -18.86 -4.44 6.78
C ILE A 73 -19.01 -4.94 5.33
N GLU A 74 -20.04 -5.75 5.08
CA GLU A 74 -20.30 -6.32 3.75
C GLU A 74 -20.63 -5.22 2.72
N GLU A 75 -21.53 -4.29 3.08
CA GLU A 75 -21.86 -3.14 2.24
C GLU A 75 -20.64 -2.24 1.99
N THR A 76 -19.80 -2.07 3.01
CA THR A 76 -18.55 -1.31 2.89
C THR A 76 -17.60 -1.98 1.92
N ILE A 77 -17.40 -3.30 2.01
CA ILE A 77 -16.56 -4.06 1.09
C ILE A 77 -17.06 -3.92 -0.35
N GLU A 78 -18.37 -4.06 -0.59
CA GLU A 78 -18.96 -3.93 -1.92
C GLU A 78 -18.75 -2.53 -2.52
N LYS A 79 -19.03 -1.48 -1.75
CA LYS A 79 -18.87 -0.10 -2.19
C LYS A 79 -17.41 0.26 -2.45
N VAL A 80 -16.51 -0.20 -1.61
CA VAL A 80 -15.06 0.04 -1.73
C VAL A 80 -14.48 -0.73 -2.91
N ALA A 81 -14.88 -1.99 -3.13
CA ALA A 81 -14.49 -2.77 -4.30
C ALA A 81 -15.00 -2.16 -5.62
N ALA A 82 -16.13 -1.47 -5.59
CA ALA A 82 -16.73 -0.81 -6.76
C ALA A 82 -16.13 0.57 -7.08
N LEU A 83 -15.24 1.12 -6.24
CA LEU A 83 -14.77 2.51 -6.30
C LEU A 83 -14.25 2.94 -7.69
N ASN A 84 -13.37 2.14 -8.29
CA ASN A 84 -12.80 2.41 -9.61
C ASN A 84 -12.31 1.12 -10.28
N GLN A 85 -11.76 1.21 -11.49
CA GLN A 85 -11.28 0.05 -12.24
C GLN A 85 -10.17 -0.73 -11.51
N VAL A 86 -9.26 -0.02 -10.83
CA VAL A 86 -8.19 -0.64 -10.05
C VAL A 86 -8.77 -1.45 -8.89
N ALA A 87 -9.67 -0.84 -8.10
CA ALA A 87 -10.32 -1.47 -6.96
C ALA A 87 -11.11 -2.71 -7.35
N LYS A 88 -11.80 -2.68 -8.50
CA LYS A 88 -12.54 -3.84 -9.04
C LYS A 88 -11.65 -5.03 -9.39
N LEU A 89 -10.38 -4.77 -9.68
CA LEU A 89 -9.39 -5.79 -10.05
C LEU A 89 -8.53 -6.24 -8.86
N LEU A 90 -8.67 -5.61 -7.69
CA LEU A 90 -8.00 -6.06 -6.49
C LEU A 90 -8.62 -7.37 -5.99
N PRO A 91 -7.80 -8.32 -5.49
CA PRO A 91 -8.30 -9.52 -4.85
C PRO A 91 -9.22 -9.16 -3.68
N ARG A 92 -10.36 -9.86 -3.55
CA ARG A 92 -11.32 -9.61 -2.46
C ARG A 92 -10.68 -9.64 -1.06
N ILE A 93 -9.74 -10.56 -0.84
CA ILE A 93 -8.98 -10.66 0.43
C ILE A 93 -8.18 -9.39 0.75
N GLU A 94 -7.72 -8.66 -0.26
CA GLU A 94 -7.00 -7.40 -0.10
C GLU A 94 -7.96 -6.28 0.30
N VAL A 95 -9.14 -6.21 -0.34
CA VAL A 95 -10.22 -5.28 0.01
C VAL A 95 -10.69 -5.51 1.45
N GLU A 96 -10.92 -6.76 1.85
CA GLU A 96 -11.33 -7.13 3.20
C GLU A 96 -10.30 -6.71 4.26
N ARG A 97 -9.00 -6.94 4.00
CA ARG A 97 -7.93 -6.48 4.89
C ARG A 97 -7.91 -4.97 5.03
N LEU A 98 -8.14 -4.26 3.94
CA LEU A 98 -8.18 -2.81 3.93
C LEU A 98 -9.36 -2.27 4.75
N VAL A 99 -10.56 -2.85 4.59
CA VAL A 99 -11.73 -2.48 5.39
C VAL A 99 -11.52 -2.79 6.87
N LYS A 100 -10.96 -3.97 7.22
CA LYS A 100 -10.61 -4.30 8.62
C LYS A 100 -9.59 -3.32 9.20
N THR A 101 -8.60 -2.91 8.40
CA THR A 101 -7.63 -1.88 8.81
C THR A 101 -8.32 -0.55 9.06
N ALA A 102 -9.25 -0.14 8.19
CA ALA A 102 -10.06 1.06 8.40
C ALA A 102 -10.88 0.98 9.69
N MET A 103 -11.49 -0.16 10.02
CA MET A 103 -12.19 -0.34 11.29
C MET A 103 -11.28 -0.09 12.50
N SER A 104 -10.06 -0.63 12.49
CA SER A 104 -9.08 -0.41 13.55
C SER A 104 -8.63 1.05 13.64
N VAL A 105 -8.43 1.71 12.50
CA VAL A 105 -7.98 3.12 12.44
C VAL A 105 -9.09 4.09 12.88
N TYR A 106 -10.34 3.78 12.57
CA TYR A 106 -11.49 4.64 12.86
C TYR A 106 -12.28 4.21 14.12
N GLU A 107 -11.73 3.30 14.94
CA GLU A 107 -12.30 2.81 16.20
C GLU A 107 -13.75 2.27 16.07
N VAL A 108 -14.09 1.72 14.91
CA VAL A 108 -15.43 1.18 14.65
C VAL A 108 -15.51 -0.22 15.24
N LYS A 109 -16.41 -0.43 16.20
CA LYS A 109 -16.63 -1.74 16.83
C LYS A 109 -17.35 -2.69 15.85
N PRO A 110 -16.93 -3.96 15.73
CA PRO A 110 -17.67 -4.95 14.96
C PRO A 110 -19.06 -5.15 15.57
N GLU A 111 -20.08 -5.06 14.71
CA GLU A 111 -21.45 -5.41 15.05
C GLU A 111 -21.48 -6.90 15.42
N HIS A 112 -22.00 -7.20 16.63
CA HIS A 112 -22.06 -8.55 17.20
C HIS A 112 -23.27 -9.32 16.66
#